data_AF-A0A1V5VP57-F1
#
_entry.id   AF-A0A1V5VP57-F1
#
_cell.length_a   1.000
_cell.length_b   1.000
_cell.length_c   1.000
_cell.angle_alpha   90.00
_cell.angle_beta   90.00
_cell.angle_gamma   90.00
#
_symmetry.space_group_name_H-M   'P 1'
#
loop_
_entity.id
_entity.type
_entity.pdbx_description
1 polymer ?
#
loop_
_entity_poly.entity_id
_entity_poly.type
_entity_poly.pdbx_seq_one_letter_code
_entity_poly.pdbx_strand_id
1 'polypeptide(L)'
;MKKADVTKFEQDSAEYIVMHALWQKSRGRAPSASYWWMRNPKKALQFAKKAAYFPIRSTYLEGARLAKYCCSECGATNCKLWREWQTSPPKLLCARCAAKDQKKSIRGIDQEGTIASRPLGHMTKGMIYERTDQIGRFVPALPTENEKDYWGYSAAPTLAIKWWRELPTLSTES
;
A
#
# COMPACT_ATOMS: atom_id res chain seq x y z
N MET A 1 8.02 -7.94 -26.49
CA MET A 1 8.10 -7.61 -25.05
C MET A 1 9.50 -7.97 -24.54
N LYS A 2 10.16 -7.09 -23.79
CA LYS A 2 11.53 -7.33 -23.29
C LYS A 2 11.48 -7.97 -21.90
N LYS A 3 12.51 -8.75 -21.54
CA LYS A 3 12.62 -9.35 -20.19
C LYS A 3 12.67 -8.27 -19.10
N ALA A 4 13.29 -7.12 -19.41
CA ALA A 4 13.36 -5.96 -18.54
C ALA A 4 11.99 -5.40 -18.11
N ASP A 5 10.93 -5.63 -18.90
CA ASP A 5 9.57 -5.21 -18.53
C ASP A 5 8.95 -6.13 -17.46
N VAL A 6 9.39 -7.39 -17.40
CA VAL A 6 8.91 -8.37 -16.42
C VAL A 6 9.57 -8.13 -15.06
N THR A 7 10.87 -7.80 -15.05
CA THR A 7 11.66 -7.61 -13.82
C THR A 7 11.30 -6.34 -13.04
N LYS A 8 10.40 -5.51 -13.56
CA LYS A 8 9.85 -4.35 -12.84
C LYS A 8 8.88 -4.76 -11.74
N PHE A 9 8.34 -5.97 -11.81
CA PHE A 9 7.34 -6.48 -10.87
C PHE A 9 7.99 -7.47 -9.90
N GLU A 10 7.54 -7.42 -8.65
CA GLU A 10 8.01 -8.33 -7.60
C GLU A 10 7.69 -9.78 -7.97
N GLN A 11 8.64 -10.68 -7.75
CA GLN A 11 8.44 -12.09 -8.02
C GLN A 11 7.26 -12.63 -7.19
N ASP A 12 6.43 -13.48 -7.81
CA ASP A 12 5.19 -14.01 -7.23
C ASP A 12 4.02 -13.02 -7.06
N SER A 13 4.16 -11.75 -7.50
CA SER A 13 3.02 -10.84 -7.65
C SER A 13 2.10 -11.23 -8.81
N ALA A 14 0.85 -10.77 -8.76
CA ALA A 14 -0.10 -11.00 -9.85
C ALA A 14 0.37 -10.35 -11.16
N GLU A 15 0.89 -9.13 -11.06
CA GLU A 15 1.44 -8.36 -12.16
C GLU A 15 2.64 -9.09 -12.79
N TYR A 16 3.54 -9.62 -11.96
CA TYR A 16 4.67 -10.43 -12.44
C TYR A 16 4.19 -11.66 -13.21
N ILE A 17 3.23 -12.42 -12.69
CA ILE A 17 2.73 -13.63 -13.35
C ILE A 17 2.09 -13.29 -14.71
N VAL A 18 1.31 -12.21 -14.79
CA VAL A 18 0.71 -11.74 -16.05
C VAL A 18 1.81 -11.32 -17.03
N MET A 19 2.75 -10.48 -16.62
CA MET A 19 3.81 -9.95 -17.48
C MET A 19 4.79 -11.04 -17.91
N HIS A 20 5.14 -11.96 -17.02
CA HIS A 20 5.94 -13.13 -17.34
C HIS A 20 5.23 -14.02 -18.38
N ALA A 21 3.91 -14.26 -18.24
CA ALA A 21 3.16 -15.04 -19.21
C ALA A 21 3.09 -14.36 -20.59
N LEU A 22 2.92 -13.03 -20.64
CA LEU A 22 2.97 -12.27 -21.90
C LEU A 22 4.36 -12.36 -22.55
N TRP A 23 5.42 -12.26 -21.76
CA TRP A 23 6.79 -12.44 -22.23
C TRP A 23 7.04 -13.86 -22.77
N GLN A 24 6.61 -14.91 -22.07
CA GLN A 24 6.70 -16.30 -22.54
C GLN A 24 5.92 -16.50 -23.85
N LYS A 25 4.69 -15.98 -23.93
CA LYS A 25 3.87 -16.06 -25.15
C LYS A 25 4.55 -15.41 -26.34
N SER A 26 5.23 -14.28 -26.14
CA SER A 26 6.01 -13.60 -27.20
C SER A 26 7.21 -14.41 -27.71
N ARG A 27 7.59 -15.48 -27.00
CA ARG A 27 8.66 -16.43 -27.34
C ARG A 27 8.11 -17.79 -27.81
N GLY A 28 6.80 -17.91 -28.03
CA GLY A 28 6.14 -19.17 -28.37
C GLY A 28 6.10 -20.20 -27.23
N ARG A 29 6.25 -19.75 -25.98
CA ARG A 29 6.30 -20.62 -24.80
C ARG A 29 5.03 -20.53 -23.97
N ALA A 30 4.74 -21.61 -23.23
CA ALA A 30 3.64 -21.65 -22.28
C ALA A 30 3.95 -20.84 -21.00
N PRO A 31 2.93 -20.36 -20.27
CA PRO A 31 3.13 -19.77 -18.94
C PRO A 31 3.79 -20.77 -17.99
N SER A 32 4.83 -20.33 -17.28
CA SER A 32 5.55 -21.16 -16.31
C SER A 32 5.67 -20.55 -14.91
N ALA A 33 5.31 -19.28 -14.74
CA ALA A 33 5.27 -18.64 -13.42
C ALA A 33 3.97 -19.01 -12.68
N SER A 34 4.06 -19.15 -11.38
CA SER A 34 2.95 -19.57 -10.52
C SER A 34 3.12 -18.98 -9.13
N TYR A 35 2.04 -18.91 -8.34
CA TYR A 35 2.17 -18.57 -6.92
C TYR A 35 2.74 -19.74 -6.13
N TRP A 36 3.42 -19.47 -5.01
CA TRP A 36 3.88 -20.51 -4.08
C TRP A 36 2.77 -21.50 -3.68
N TRP A 37 1.58 -20.97 -3.37
CA TRP A 37 0.41 -21.76 -2.95
C TRP A 37 -0.45 -22.26 -4.13
N MET A 38 -0.15 -21.86 -5.36
CA MET A 38 -0.87 -22.29 -6.57
C MET A 38 0.12 -22.73 -7.66
N ARG A 39 0.62 -23.96 -7.54
CA ARG A 39 1.68 -24.51 -8.42
C ARG A 39 1.32 -24.65 -9.91
N ASN A 40 0.02 -24.60 -10.27
CA ASN A 40 -0.40 -24.72 -11.68
C ASN A 40 -0.29 -23.35 -12.39
N PRO A 41 0.63 -23.16 -13.34
CA PRO A 41 0.86 -21.84 -13.96
C PRO A 41 -0.33 -21.30 -14.76
N LYS A 42 -1.17 -22.18 -15.34
CA LYS A 42 -2.36 -21.75 -16.09
C LYS A 42 -3.44 -21.20 -15.16
N LYS A 43 -3.69 -21.89 -14.04
CA LYS A 43 -4.62 -21.41 -13.00
C LYS A 43 -4.08 -20.14 -12.35
N ALA A 44 -2.78 -20.09 -12.06
CA ALA A 44 -2.12 -18.91 -11.50
C ALA A 44 -2.28 -17.71 -12.43
N LEU A 45 -2.08 -17.88 -13.74
CA LEU A 45 -2.33 -16.81 -14.72
C LEU A 45 -3.79 -16.36 -14.77
N GLN A 46 -4.76 -17.28 -14.69
CA GLN A 46 -6.17 -16.91 -14.68
C GLN A 46 -6.53 -16.08 -13.44
N PHE A 47 -6.02 -16.47 -12.27
CA PHE A 47 -6.18 -15.70 -11.04
C PHE A 47 -5.48 -14.35 -11.14
N ALA A 48 -4.21 -14.35 -11.56
CA ALA A 48 -3.39 -13.16 -11.70
C ALA A 48 -4.02 -12.13 -12.64
N LYS A 49 -4.63 -12.54 -13.75
CA LYS A 49 -5.36 -11.62 -14.65
C LYS A 49 -6.53 -10.89 -13.98
N LYS A 50 -7.13 -11.47 -12.94
CA LYS A 50 -8.22 -10.85 -12.17
C LYS A 50 -7.70 -10.00 -11.02
N ALA A 51 -6.53 -10.33 -10.48
CA ALA A 51 -5.95 -9.68 -9.32
C ALA A 51 -4.93 -8.59 -9.66
N ALA A 52 -4.28 -8.67 -10.82
CA ALA A 52 -3.20 -7.77 -11.22
C ALA A 52 -3.73 -6.35 -11.42
N TYR A 53 -3.02 -5.40 -10.82
CA TYR A 53 -3.24 -3.99 -10.98
C TYR A 53 -2.14 -3.40 -11.87
N PHE A 54 -2.55 -2.87 -13.02
CA PHE A 54 -1.66 -2.11 -13.90
C PHE A 54 -2.06 -0.63 -13.78
N PRO A 55 -1.16 0.23 -13.29
CA PRO A 55 -1.49 1.64 -13.11
C PRO A 55 -1.79 2.29 -14.47
N ILE A 56 -2.74 3.23 -14.47
CA ILE A 56 -3.18 4.00 -15.65
C ILE A 56 -2.01 4.78 -16.23
N ARG A 57 -1.21 5.38 -15.35
CA ARG A 57 0.07 6.00 -15.70
C ARG A 57 1.15 4.99 -15.37
N SER A 58 2.19 4.87 -16.19
CA SER A 58 3.24 3.84 -16.07
C SER A 58 3.84 3.66 -14.67
N THR A 59 3.71 4.67 -13.79
CA THR A 59 3.96 4.56 -12.35
C THR A 59 2.79 5.12 -11.53
N TYR A 60 2.64 4.60 -10.32
CA TYR A 60 1.56 5.01 -9.41
C TYR A 60 1.78 6.44 -8.90
N LEU A 61 0.89 7.36 -9.30
CA LEU A 61 0.90 8.76 -8.87
C LEU A 61 2.24 9.50 -9.07
N GLU A 62 3.00 9.17 -10.12
CA GLU A 62 4.36 9.64 -10.46
C GLU A 62 4.70 11.08 -10.02
N GLY A 63 5.22 11.25 -8.80
CA GLY A 63 5.56 12.58 -8.25
C GLY A 63 4.40 13.58 -8.24
N ALA A 64 3.16 13.13 -8.46
CA ALA A 64 1.99 13.97 -8.50
C ALA A 64 1.78 14.54 -7.09
N ARG A 65 2.00 15.84 -6.96
CA ARG A 65 1.48 16.60 -5.84
C ARG A 65 -0.03 16.54 -5.93
N LEU A 66 -0.61 15.57 -5.22
CA LEU A 66 -2.03 15.49 -5.02
C LEU A 66 -2.44 16.73 -4.22
N ALA A 67 -2.96 17.75 -4.92
CA ALA A 67 -3.32 19.04 -4.32
C ALA A 67 -4.30 18.90 -3.14
N LYS A 68 -5.06 17.79 -3.11
CA LYS A 68 -6.03 17.46 -2.06
C LYS A 68 -5.52 16.48 -1.01
N TYR A 69 -4.28 15.99 -1.12
CA TYR A 69 -3.68 15.10 -0.13
C TYR A 69 -3.01 15.91 0.97
N CYS A 70 -3.85 16.53 1.82
CA CYS A 70 -3.44 17.34 2.96
C CYS A 70 -4.20 16.93 4.22
N CYS A 71 -3.58 17.12 5.38
CA CYS A 71 -4.25 16.94 6.66
C CYS A 71 -5.35 17.99 6.82
N SER A 72 -6.59 17.56 7.07
CA SER A 72 -7.73 18.46 7.22
C SER A 72 -7.68 19.32 8.48
N GLU A 73 -6.86 18.94 9.47
CA GLU A 73 -6.76 19.62 10.77
C GLU A 73 -5.62 20.64 10.83
N CYS A 74 -4.44 20.28 10.33
CA CYS A 74 -3.25 21.13 10.42
C CYS A 74 -2.69 21.57 9.07
N GLY A 75 -3.29 21.14 7.96
CA GLY A 75 -2.84 21.50 6.61
C GLY A 75 -1.54 20.82 6.15
N ALA A 76 -0.96 19.91 6.95
CA ALA A 76 0.27 19.21 6.60
C ALA A 76 0.14 18.47 5.25
N THR A 77 1.16 18.63 4.39
CA THR A 77 1.27 17.99 3.07
C THR A 77 2.59 17.25 2.96
N ASN A 78 2.76 16.46 1.88
CA ASN A 78 3.97 15.70 1.59
C ASN A 78 4.40 14.78 2.75
N CYS A 79 3.43 14.23 3.47
CA CYS A 79 3.64 13.26 4.53
C CYS A 79 2.58 12.16 4.44
N LYS A 80 2.82 11.04 5.11
CA LYS A 80 1.82 9.99 5.27
C LYS A 80 0.56 10.58 5.90
N LEU A 81 -0.58 10.31 5.27
CA LEU A 81 -1.90 10.60 5.84
C LEU A 81 -2.64 9.30 6.11
N TRP A 82 -3.54 9.39 7.09
CA TRP A 82 -4.46 8.35 7.48
C TRP A 82 -5.89 8.83 7.29
N ARG A 83 -6.81 7.89 7.08
CA ARG A 83 -8.24 8.11 6.95
C ARG A 83 -9.01 7.16 7.84
N GLU A 84 -10.21 7.54 8.25
CA GLU A 84 -11.08 6.61 8.98
C GLU A 84 -11.53 5.45 8.07
N TRP A 85 -11.61 4.25 8.65
CA TRP A 85 -12.11 3.07 7.96
C TRP A 85 -13.57 3.27 7.53
N GLN A 86 -13.90 2.98 6.26
CA GLN A 86 -15.27 3.02 5.69
C GLN A 86 -16.02 4.38 5.76
N THR A 87 -15.33 5.52 5.73
CA THR A 87 -15.98 6.83 5.56
C THR A 87 -15.84 7.39 4.14
N SER A 88 -16.88 8.07 3.65
CA SER A 88 -16.90 8.77 2.35
C SER A 88 -17.68 10.09 2.44
N PRO A 89 -17.07 11.25 2.11
CA PRO A 89 -15.65 11.44 1.79
C PRO A 89 -14.78 11.25 3.05
N PRO A 90 -13.59 10.63 2.92
CA PRO A 90 -12.74 10.41 4.08
C PRO A 90 -12.09 11.71 4.54
N LYS A 91 -12.11 11.94 5.87
CA LYS A 91 -11.28 12.94 6.52
C LYS A 91 -9.83 12.44 6.56
N LEU A 92 -8.90 13.23 6.01
CA LEU A 92 -7.47 12.90 6.01
C LEU A 92 -6.75 13.56 7.19
N LEU A 93 -6.02 12.78 7.96
CA LEU A 93 -5.26 13.25 9.11
C LEU A 93 -3.79 12.82 9.00
N CYS A 94 -2.86 13.71 9.35
CA CYS A 94 -1.47 13.29 9.57
C CYS A 94 -1.35 12.45 10.85
N ALA A 95 -0.21 11.79 11.06
CA ALA A 95 0.02 10.93 12.22
C ALA A 95 -0.31 11.63 13.56
N ARG A 96 0.13 12.88 13.73
CA ARG A 96 -0.10 13.67 14.97
C ARG A 96 -1.59 13.92 15.20
N CYS A 97 -2.33 14.33 14.17
CA CYS A 97 -3.76 14.63 14.26
C CYS A 97 -4.59 13.37 14.47
N ALA A 98 -4.29 12.28 13.75
CA ALA A 98 -4.95 10.99 13.94
C ALA A 98 -4.73 10.43 15.36
N ALA A 99 -3.49 10.55 15.87
CA ALA A 99 -3.16 10.12 17.23
C ALA A 99 -3.92 10.92 18.29
N LYS A 100 -4.00 12.25 18.11
CA LYS A 100 -4.74 13.16 19.00
C LYS A 100 -6.23 12.81 19.01
N ASP A 101 -6.83 12.61 17.85
CA ASP A 101 -8.24 12.24 17.69
C ASP A 101 -8.56 10.92 18.41
N GLN A 102 -7.73 9.89 18.20
CA GLN A 102 -7.93 8.57 18.77
C GLN A 102 -7.42 8.42 20.22
N LYS A 103 -6.88 9.49 20.82
CA LYS A 103 -6.21 9.47 22.14
C LYS A 103 -5.15 8.38 22.25
N LYS A 104 -4.36 8.18 21.18
CA LYS A 104 -3.27 7.20 21.09
C LYS A 104 -1.92 7.91 21.13
N SER A 105 -0.92 7.21 21.66
CA SER A 105 0.48 7.64 21.56
C SER A 105 1.08 7.14 20.25
N ILE A 106 1.79 8.02 19.55
CA ILE A 106 2.64 7.68 18.40
C ILE A 106 4.13 7.77 18.75
N ARG A 107 4.48 7.77 20.05
CA ARG A 107 5.88 7.64 20.50
C ARG A 107 6.37 6.24 20.11
N GLY A 108 7.09 6.13 19.00
CA GLY A 108 7.54 4.86 18.42
C GLY A 108 7.07 4.60 16.99
N ILE A 109 6.40 5.55 16.34
CA ILE A 109 6.13 5.47 14.91
C ILE A 109 7.43 5.57 14.13
N ASP A 110 7.65 4.66 13.19
CA ASP A 110 8.87 4.62 12.37
C ASP A 110 8.69 5.31 11.01
N GLN A 111 9.72 5.22 10.16
CA GLN A 111 9.71 5.77 8.81
C GLN A 111 8.73 5.03 7.88
N GLU A 112 8.35 3.80 8.19
CA GLU A 112 7.32 3.06 7.44
C GLU A 112 5.90 3.48 7.83
N GLY A 113 5.75 4.34 8.84
CA GLY A 113 4.45 4.76 9.37
C GLY A 113 3.81 3.70 10.26
N THR A 114 4.60 2.78 10.79
CA THR A 114 4.11 1.70 11.65
C THR A 114 4.44 1.96 13.12
N ILE A 115 3.61 1.43 14.03
CA ILE A 115 3.79 1.45 15.48
C ILE A 115 3.70 0.03 16.03
N ALA A 116 4.33 -0.22 17.18
CA ALA A 116 4.12 -1.48 17.90
C ALA A 116 2.65 -1.64 18.28
N SER A 117 2.02 -2.73 17.85
CA SER A 117 0.69 -3.11 18.30
C SER A 117 0.71 -3.32 19.81
N ARG A 118 -0.37 -2.91 20.49
CA ARG A 118 -0.58 -3.34 21.88
C ARG A 118 -1.04 -4.79 21.85
N PRO A 119 -0.45 -5.69 22.66
CA PRO A 119 -0.94 -7.05 22.75
C PRO A 119 -2.38 -7.04 23.28
N LEU A 120 -3.24 -7.83 22.66
CA LEU A 120 -4.52 -8.23 23.22
C LEU A 120 -4.24 -9.34 24.25
N GLY A 121 -3.85 -8.98 25.48
CA GLY A 121 -3.65 -9.95 26.55
C GLY A 121 -2.59 -9.60 27.59
N HIS A 122 -2.38 -10.54 28.53
CA HIS A 122 -1.39 -10.44 29.61
C HIS A 122 0.02 -10.44 29.01
N MET A 123 0.78 -9.36 29.24
CA MET A 123 2.15 -9.24 28.76
C MET A 123 3.04 -10.33 29.37
N THR A 124 3.71 -11.11 28.51
CA THR A 124 4.85 -11.95 28.90
C THR A 124 6.15 -11.28 28.46
N LYS A 125 7.15 -11.32 29.34
CA LYS A 125 8.48 -10.74 29.09
C LYS A 125 9.13 -11.50 27.94
N GLY A 126 9.39 -10.82 26.81
CA GLY A 126 10.04 -11.41 25.62
C GLY A 126 9.17 -11.53 24.37
N MET A 127 7.90 -11.06 24.40
CA MET A 127 7.05 -11.05 23.21
C MET A 127 7.49 -9.97 22.21
N ILE A 128 7.67 -10.36 20.94
CA ILE A 128 7.86 -9.43 19.82
C ILE A 128 6.49 -8.83 19.51
N TYR A 129 6.38 -7.50 19.59
CA TYR A 129 5.16 -6.79 19.20
C TYR A 129 5.03 -6.81 17.68
N GLU A 130 3.91 -7.33 17.16
CA GLU A 130 3.55 -7.12 15.75
C GLU A 130 3.45 -5.61 15.48
N ARG A 131 3.92 -5.14 14.34
CA ARG A 131 3.83 -3.72 13.97
C ARG A 131 2.57 -3.50 13.13
N THR A 132 1.95 -2.34 13.27
CA THR A 132 0.75 -1.97 12.50
C THR A 132 0.87 -0.54 11.99
N ASP A 133 0.35 -0.28 10.80
CA ASP A 133 0.19 1.05 10.21
C ASP A 133 -1.13 1.72 10.62
N GLN A 134 -1.94 1.08 11.47
CA GLN A 134 -3.20 1.64 11.96
C GLN A 134 -2.99 2.53 13.18
N ILE A 135 -3.74 3.62 13.23
CA ILE A 135 -3.82 4.51 14.41
C ILE A 135 -5.27 4.48 14.91
N GLY A 136 -5.58 3.56 15.82
CA GLY A 136 -6.97 3.35 16.25
C GLY A 136 -7.82 2.86 15.08
N ARG A 137 -8.86 3.61 14.71
CA ARG A 137 -9.71 3.32 13.53
C ARG A 137 -9.18 3.86 12.21
N PHE A 138 -8.07 4.60 12.25
CA PHE A 138 -7.50 5.22 11.08
C PHE A 138 -6.53 4.27 10.37
N VAL A 139 -6.76 4.07 9.07
CA VAL A 139 -5.95 3.27 8.16
C VAL A 139 -5.16 4.20 7.21
N PRO A 140 -4.06 3.73 6.61
CA PRO A 140 -3.36 4.48 5.57
C PRO A 140 -4.29 5.04 4.49
N ALA A 141 -4.13 6.33 4.18
CA ALA A 141 -4.86 6.96 3.09
C ALA A 141 -4.09 6.77 1.77
N LEU A 142 -4.57 5.82 0.96
CA LEU A 142 -4.01 5.44 -0.33
C LEU A 142 -4.93 5.93 -1.46
N PRO A 143 -4.71 7.14 -2.01
CA PRO A 143 -5.58 7.73 -3.03
C PRO A 143 -5.48 6.96 -4.34
N THR A 144 -6.59 6.70 -5.01
CA THR A 144 -6.62 6.07 -6.34
C THR A 144 -6.05 7.02 -7.40
N GLU A 145 -5.58 6.48 -8.53
CA GLU A 145 -4.98 7.28 -9.62
C GLU A 145 -5.93 8.31 -10.25
N ASN A 146 -7.24 8.15 -10.06
CA ASN A 146 -8.24 9.14 -10.50
C ASN A 146 -8.33 10.36 -9.55
N GLU A 147 -7.59 10.36 -8.44
CA GLU A 147 -7.58 11.39 -7.38
C GLU A 147 -8.94 11.68 -6.72
N LYS A 148 -9.93 10.82 -6.95
CA LYS A 148 -11.30 10.99 -6.42
C LYS A 148 -11.57 10.13 -5.20
N ASP A 149 -10.97 8.94 -5.14
CA ASP A 149 -11.26 7.93 -4.15
C ASP A 149 -9.99 7.42 -3.45
N TYR A 150 -10.17 6.47 -2.54
CA TYR A 150 -9.09 5.81 -1.82
C TYR A 150 -9.28 4.30 -1.87
N TRP A 151 -8.17 3.57 -1.99
CA TRP A 151 -8.20 2.11 -1.90
C TRP A 151 -8.71 1.65 -0.54
N GLY A 152 -9.50 0.58 -0.56
CA GLY A 152 -9.83 -0.17 0.66
C GLY A 152 -8.55 -0.72 1.30
N TYR A 153 -8.50 -0.75 2.63
CA TYR A 153 -7.31 -1.12 3.39
C TYR A 153 -6.72 -2.49 2.99
N SER A 154 -7.58 -3.48 2.74
CA SER A 154 -7.17 -4.83 2.30
C SER A 154 -7.16 -5.02 0.78
N ALA A 155 -7.43 -3.97 0.01
CA ALA A 155 -7.56 -4.01 -1.45
C ALA A 155 -6.55 -3.11 -2.18
N ALA A 156 -5.68 -2.42 -1.44
CA ALA A 156 -4.69 -1.54 -2.03
C ALA A 156 -3.63 -2.35 -2.80
N PRO A 157 -3.30 -1.96 -4.04
CA PRO A 157 -2.23 -2.63 -4.79
C PRO A 157 -0.88 -2.34 -4.16
N THR A 158 0.08 -3.26 -4.33
CA THR A 158 1.45 -3.13 -3.78
C THR A 158 2.11 -1.81 -4.15
N LEU A 159 1.87 -1.30 -5.36
CA LEU A 159 2.40 0.00 -5.79
C LEU A 159 1.85 1.18 -4.97
N ALA A 160 0.57 1.15 -4.60
CA ALA A 160 -0.02 2.17 -3.73
C ALA A 160 0.61 2.13 -2.34
N ILE A 161 0.78 0.93 -1.78
CA ILE A 161 1.41 0.71 -0.47
C ILE A 161 2.85 1.23 -0.50
N LYS A 162 3.60 0.90 -1.54
CA LYS A 162 4.98 1.35 -1.73
C LYS A 162 5.06 2.88 -1.79
N TRP A 163 4.21 3.52 -2.62
CA TRP A 163 4.12 4.97 -2.72
C TRP A 163 3.88 5.62 -1.36
N TRP A 164 2.92 5.11 -0.57
CA TRP A 164 2.63 5.66 0.75
C TRP A 164 3.81 5.48 1.72
N ARG A 165 4.49 4.33 1.68
CA ARG A 165 5.68 4.06 2.51
C ARG A 165 6.85 4.98 2.21
N GLU A 166 7.00 5.45 0.97
CA GLU A 166 8.06 6.39 0.57
C GLU A 166 7.82 7.82 1.07
N LEU A 167 6.60 8.18 1.48
CA LEU A 167 6.31 9.49 2.06
C LEU A 167 6.95 9.66 3.45
N PRO A 168 7.39 10.86 3.85
CA PRO A 168 7.76 11.13 5.24
C PRO A 168 6.63 10.79 6.22
N THR A 169 6.93 10.09 7.32
CA THR A 169 5.92 9.77 8.35
C THR A 169 5.38 11.03 9.04
N LEU A 170 6.26 11.99 9.30
CA LEU A 170 5.92 13.28 9.88
C LEU A 170 6.23 14.36 8.86
N SER A 171 5.39 15.38 8.76
CA SER A 171 5.70 16.56 7.97
C SER A 171 6.94 17.23 8.56
N THR A 172 7.96 17.44 7.75
CA THR A 172 9.00 18.43 8.04
C THR A 172 8.33 19.78 7.97
N GLU A 173 8.23 20.48 9.11
CA GLU A 173 7.77 21.88 9.13
C GLU A 173 8.62 22.65 8.10
N SER A 174 7.93 23.37 7.20
CA SER A 174 8.57 24.28 6.23
C SER A 174 8.81 25.62 6.89
#